data_AF-J3BGD8-F1
#
_entry.id   AF-J3BGD8-F1
#
_cell.length_a   1.000
_cell.length_b   1.000
_cell.length_c   1.000
_cell.angle_alpha   90.00
_cell.angle_beta   90.00
_cell.angle_gamma   90.00
#
_symmetry.space_group_name_H-M   'P 1'
#
loop_
_entity.id
_entity.type
_entity.pdbx_description
1 polymer ?
#
loop_
_entity_poly.entity_id
_entity_poly.type
_entity_poly.pdbx_seq_one_letter_code
_entity_poly.pdbx_strand_id
1 'polypeptide(L)'
;MSNSEEPRWELDDELKTLSITFPTDPPVAFVLDADSLSRLIDSVGQIRAEMPPPHQETWKGGQMVNAVLDPRWYSEPDALLGESLLHIRDPRFGWLHYALPRESARALGILLVHQADDVPDDEQEQHRKN
;
A
#
# COMPACT_ATOMS: atom_id res chain seq x y z
N MET A 1 4.59 -13.86 -35.31
CA MET A 1 3.44 -13.58 -34.42
C MET A 1 3.97 -13.66 -33.01
N SER A 2 3.97 -12.56 -32.27
CA SER A 2 4.53 -12.51 -30.91
C SER A 2 3.56 -13.24 -29.98
N ASN A 3 3.87 -14.49 -29.65
CA ASN A 3 3.27 -15.15 -28.49
C ASN A 3 3.89 -14.48 -27.26
N SER A 4 3.18 -13.52 -26.68
CA SER A 4 3.51 -13.07 -25.34
C SER A 4 3.25 -14.25 -24.40
N GLU A 5 4.29 -14.74 -23.71
CA GLU A 5 4.14 -15.75 -22.64
C GLU A 5 3.42 -15.17 -21.41
N GLU A 6 3.17 -13.86 -21.40
CA GLU A 6 2.52 -13.17 -20.29
C GLU A 6 0.99 -13.18 -20.43
N PRO A 7 0.27 -13.32 -19.30
CA PRO A 7 -1.17 -13.10 -19.30
C PRO A 7 -1.51 -11.68 -19.77
N ARG A 8 -2.58 -11.56 -20.56
CA ARG A 8 -3.13 -10.27 -20.99
C ARG A 8 -4.17 -9.80 -19.98
N TRP A 9 -4.07 -8.54 -19.58
CA TRP A 9 -4.93 -7.91 -18.59
C TRP A 9 -5.72 -6.78 -19.26
N GLU A 10 -7.04 -6.87 -19.24
CA GLU A 10 -7.93 -5.88 -19.86
C GLU A 10 -9.06 -5.55 -18.89
N LEU A 11 -9.31 -4.27 -18.67
CA LEU A 11 -10.50 -3.79 -17.97
C LEU A 11 -11.61 -3.61 -19.01
N ASP A 12 -12.83 -4.01 -18.70
CA ASP A 12 -13.95 -3.81 -19.62
C ASP A 12 -14.25 -2.32 -19.87
N ASP A 13 -15.01 -2.03 -20.93
CA ASP A 13 -15.36 -0.66 -21.33
C ASP A 13 -16.17 0.08 -20.24
N GLU A 14 -16.82 -0.65 -19.33
CA GLU A 14 -17.61 -0.11 -18.22
C GLU A 14 -16.80 0.09 -16.93
N LEU A 15 -15.52 -0.30 -16.91
CA LEU A 15 -14.62 -0.26 -15.75
C LEU A 15 -15.09 -1.12 -14.55
N LYS A 16 -15.87 -2.18 -14.81
CA LYS A 16 -16.49 -3.02 -13.77
C LYS A 16 -15.81 -4.37 -13.59
N THR A 17 -15.27 -4.93 -14.67
CA THR A 17 -14.67 -6.26 -14.64
C THR A 17 -13.28 -6.28 -15.24
N LEU A 18 -12.38 -7.02 -14.58
CA LEU A 18 -11.05 -7.33 -15.06
C LEU A 18 -11.08 -8.68 -15.78
N SER A 19 -10.61 -8.71 -17.01
CA SER A 19 -10.35 -9.93 -17.77
C SER A 19 -8.85 -10.27 -17.77
N ILE A 20 -8.51 -11.46 -17.30
CA ILE A 20 -7.15 -12.02 -17.32
C ILE A 20 -7.15 -13.18 -18.30
N THR A 21 -6.48 -13.03 -19.45
CA THR A 21 -6.38 -14.08 -20.48
C THR A 21 -4.99 -14.71 -20.46
N PHE A 22 -4.93 -16.00 -20.18
CA PHE A 22 -3.69 -16.77 -20.19
C PHE A 22 -3.39 -17.33 -21.59
N PRO A 23 -2.12 -17.31 -22.03
CA PRO A 23 -1.71 -17.83 -23.34
C PRO A 23 -1.59 -19.36 -23.35
N THR A 24 -2.66 -20.06 -22.92
CA THR A 24 -2.78 -21.52 -22.98
C THR A 24 -3.45 -21.98 -24.28
N ASP A 25 -3.39 -23.27 -24.59
CA ASP A 25 -4.14 -23.88 -25.71
C ASP A 25 -5.10 -24.97 -25.18
N PRO A 26 -6.42 -24.74 -25.16
CA PRO A 26 -7.12 -23.51 -25.55
C PRO A 26 -6.88 -22.35 -24.56
N PRO A 27 -7.06 -21.08 -24.98
CA PRO A 27 -6.93 -19.93 -24.09
C PRO A 27 -7.92 -19.98 -22.93
N VAL A 28 -7.44 -19.74 -21.72
CA VAL A 28 -8.27 -19.63 -20.52
C VAL A 28 -8.36 -18.17 -20.11
N ALA A 29 -9.58 -17.68 -19.90
CA ALA A 29 -9.83 -16.32 -19.42
C ALA A 29 -10.61 -16.35 -18.11
N PHE A 30 -10.19 -15.51 -17.16
CA PHE A 30 -10.93 -15.22 -15.94
C PHE A 30 -11.52 -13.82 -16.04
N VAL A 31 -12.81 -13.69 -15.74
CA VAL A 31 -13.50 -12.40 -15.62
C VAL A 31 -13.84 -12.21 -14.15
N LEU A 32 -13.31 -11.14 -13.56
CA LEU A 32 -13.41 -10.85 -12.14
C LEU A 32 -14.07 -9.48 -11.95
N ASP A 33 -15.14 -9.43 -11.17
CA ASP A 33 -15.63 -8.15 -10.66
C ASP A 33 -14.73 -7.63 -9.52
N ALA A 34 -15.05 -6.44 -8.99
CA ALA A 34 -14.25 -5.82 -7.95
C ALA A 34 -14.15 -6.67 -6.67
N ASP A 35 -15.24 -7.30 -6.21
CA ASP A 35 -15.23 -8.16 -5.00
C ASP A 35 -14.37 -9.41 -5.21
N SER A 36 -14.53 -10.07 -6.35
CA SER A 36 -13.74 -11.26 -6.71
C SER A 36 -12.26 -10.92 -6.87
N LEU A 37 -11.94 -9.77 -7.45
CA LEU A 37 -10.57 -9.29 -7.59
C LEU A 37 -9.95 -8.96 -6.24
N SER A 38 -10.67 -8.28 -5.34
CA SER A 38 -10.19 -8.01 -3.98
C SER A 38 -9.86 -9.30 -3.22
N ARG A 39 -10.75 -10.29 -3.27
CA ARG A 39 -10.50 -11.61 -2.64
C ARG A 39 -9.32 -12.34 -3.26
N LEU A 40 -9.14 -12.23 -4.58
CA LEU A 40 -7.98 -12.79 -5.25
C LEU A 40 -6.70 -12.15 -4.75
N ILE A 41 -6.63 -10.80 -4.70
CA ILE A 41 -5.47 -10.04 -4.22
C ILE A 41 -5.12 -10.43 -2.79
N ASP A 42 -6.12 -10.51 -1.90
CA ASP A 42 -5.90 -10.89 -0.50
C ASP A 42 -5.31 -12.31 -0.40
N SER A 43 -5.89 -13.26 -1.14
CA SER A 43 -5.47 -14.67 -1.12
C SER A 43 -4.06 -14.85 -1.68
N VAL A 44 -3.76 -14.25 -2.83
CA VAL A 44 -2.42 -14.35 -3.44
C VAL A 44 -1.40 -13.53 -2.66
N GLY A 45 -1.81 -12.47 -1.98
CA GLY A 45 -0.98 -11.67 -1.09
C GLY A 45 -0.49 -12.48 0.11
N GLN A 46 -1.39 -13.26 0.74
CA GLN A 46 -1.02 -14.19 1.80
C GLN A 46 -0.03 -15.25 1.31
N ILE A 47 -0.31 -15.87 0.17
CA ILE A 47 0.61 -16.85 -0.44
C ILE A 47 1.97 -16.19 -0.75
N ARG A 48 1.97 -14.98 -1.34
CA ARG A 48 3.19 -14.24 -1.67
C ARG A 48 4.02 -13.96 -0.42
N ALA A 49 3.40 -13.66 0.72
CA ALA A 49 4.12 -13.40 1.97
C ALA A 49 4.94 -14.62 2.44
N GLU A 50 4.52 -15.83 2.10
CA GLU A 50 5.21 -17.08 2.45
C GLU A 50 6.28 -17.50 1.41
N MET A 51 6.25 -16.93 0.21
CA MET A 51 7.12 -17.33 -0.88
C MET A 51 8.54 -16.73 -0.78
N PRO A 52 9.59 -17.53 -1.06
CA PRO A 52 10.94 -17.01 -1.25
C PRO A 52 11.13 -16.35 -2.64
N PRO A 53 11.99 -15.33 -2.75
CA PRO A 53 12.66 -14.64 -1.64
C PRO A 53 11.64 -13.80 -0.83
N PRO A 54 11.83 -13.70 0.50
CA PRO A 54 10.99 -12.85 1.33
C PRO A 54 11.10 -11.40 0.87
N HIS A 55 10.10 -10.59 1.22
CA HIS A 55 10.19 -9.15 1.04
C HIS A 55 11.35 -8.59 1.88
N GLN A 56 11.98 -7.53 1.38
CA GLN A 56 13.05 -6.86 2.11
C GLN A 56 12.51 -6.24 3.41
N GLU A 57 13.03 -6.68 4.56
CA GLU A 57 12.57 -6.22 5.88
C GLU A 57 13.12 -4.83 6.26
N THR A 58 14.29 -4.48 5.76
CA THR A 58 14.96 -3.22 6.13
C THR A 58 14.76 -2.14 5.08
N TRP A 59 14.42 -0.94 5.54
CA TRP A 59 14.28 0.22 4.66
C TRP A 59 15.51 1.14 4.75
N LYS A 60 16.05 1.55 3.61
CA LYS A 60 17.10 2.58 3.54
C LYS A 60 16.46 3.93 3.21
N GLY A 61 16.66 4.94 4.06
CA GLY A 61 16.17 6.30 3.82
C GLY A 61 16.78 6.96 2.58
N GLY A 62 16.06 7.94 2.02
CA GLY A 62 16.53 8.77 0.89
C GLY A 62 16.33 8.18 -0.51
N GLN A 63 15.71 7.01 -0.63
CA GLN A 63 15.35 6.44 -1.93
C GLN A 63 14.06 7.06 -2.49
N MET A 64 14.00 7.24 -3.82
CA MET A 64 12.79 7.69 -4.50
C MET A 64 11.72 6.59 -4.46
N VAL A 65 10.49 6.98 -4.13
CA VAL A 65 9.35 6.06 -4.03
C VAL A 65 8.11 6.63 -4.70
N ASN A 66 7.25 5.75 -5.18
CA ASN A 66 5.91 6.10 -5.61
C ASN A 66 5.00 6.09 -4.37
N ALA A 67 4.93 7.23 -3.67
CA ALA A 67 4.09 7.38 -2.48
C ALA A 67 2.63 7.68 -2.85
N VAL A 68 1.70 7.16 -2.04
CA VAL A 68 0.31 7.62 -2.03
C VAL A 68 0.29 8.97 -1.30
N LEU A 69 -0.19 10.01 -1.97
CA LEU A 69 -0.30 11.35 -1.38
C LEU A 69 -1.58 11.47 -0.55
N ASP A 70 -1.48 12.15 0.61
CA ASP A 70 -2.58 12.40 1.56
C ASP A 70 -3.45 11.15 1.87
N PRO A 71 -2.85 10.05 2.37
CA PRO A 71 -3.61 8.86 2.71
C PRO A 71 -4.54 9.14 3.89
N ARG A 72 -5.77 8.62 3.82
CA ARG A 72 -6.67 8.61 4.99
C ARG A 72 -6.11 7.64 6.03
N TRP A 73 -6.09 8.05 7.28
CA TRP A 73 -5.64 7.21 8.39
C TRP A 73 -6.54 7.37 9.60
N TYR A 74 -6.51 6.38 10.48
CA TYR A 74 -7.19 6.36 11.77
C TYR A 74 -6.35 5.57 12.75
N SER A 75 -6.40 5.92 14.04
CA SER A 75 -5.68 5.16 15.08
C SER A 75 -6.52 5.02 16.33
N GLU A 76 -6.46 3.84 16.93
CA GLU A 76 -7.18 3.49 18.15
C GLU A 76 -6.39 2.48 18.99
N PRO A 77 -6.65 2.36 20.30
CA PRO A 77 -6.08 1.28 21.09
C PRO A 77 -6.70 -0.07 20.70
N ASP A 78 -5.88 -1.11 20.57
CA ASP A 78 -6.34 -2.48 20.47
C ASP A 78 -7.08 -2.88 21.76
N ALA A 79 -8.29 -3.46 21.61
CA ALA A 79 -9.15 -3.76 22.73
C ALA A 79 -8.62 -4.86 23.67
N LEU A 80 -7.73 -5.73 23.17
CA LEU A 80 -7.21 -6.88 23.93
C LEU A 80 -5.85 -6.60 24.54
N LEU A 81 -4.94 -6.03 23.76
CA LEU A 81 -3.53 -5.82 24.12
C LEU A 81 -3.25 -4.38 24.57
N GLY A 82 -4.14 -3.43 24.27
CA GLY A 82 -3.94 -2.01 24.57
C GLY A 82 -2.79 -1.38 23.77
N GLU A 83 -2.35 -2.05 22.70
CA GLU A 83 -1.36 -1.55 21.74
C GLU A 83 -1.99 -0.53 20.78
N SER A 84 -1.18 0.18 20.00
CA SER A 84 -1.73 1.14 19.03
C SER A 84 -2.08 0.43 17.72
N LEU A 85 -3.35 0.43 17.34
CA LEU A 85 -3.77 0.09 15.98
C LEU A 85 -3.65 1.32 15.10
N LEU A 86 -2.97 1.16 13.97
CA LEU A 86 -2.87 2.16 12.91
C LEU A 86 -3.55 1.60 11.66
N HIS A 87 -4.58 2.31 11.21
CA HIS A 87 -5.31 2.01 9.99
C HIS A 87 -4.90 3.02 8.93
N ILE A 88 -4.42 2.55 7.78
CA ILE A 88 -4.06 3.40 6.63
C ILE A 88 -4.85 2.93 5.42
N ARG A 89 -5.54 3.84 4.75
CA ARG A 89 -6.28 3.52 3.52
C ARG A 89 -5.38 3.65 2.30
N ASP A 90 -5.10 2.54 1.64
CA ASP A 90 -4.49 2.51 0.31
C ASP A 90 -5.60 2.49 -0.78
N PRO A 91 -5.49 3.31 -1.84
CA PRO A 91 -6.49 3.34 -2.91
C PRO A 91 -6.60 2.03 -3.71
N ARG A 92 -5.58 1.17 -3.66
CA ARG A 92 -5.52 -0.11 -4.39
C ARG A 92 -5.99 -1.28 -3.53
N PHE A 93 -5.70 -1.23 -2.23
CA PHE A 93 -5.89 -2.37 -1.32
C PHE A 93 -6.94 -2.13 -0.22
N GLY A 94 -7.53 -0.93 -0.13
CA GLY A 94 -8.50 -0.60 0.91
C GLY A 94 -7.82 -0.26 2.24
N TRP A 95 -8.45 -0.62 3.36
CA TRP A 95 -7.90 -0.34 4.69
C TRP A 95 -6.88 -1.41 5.09
N LEU A 96 -5.66 -0.97 5.37
CA LEU A 96 -4.59 -1.78 5.93
C LEU A 96 -4.49 -1.52 7.42
N HIS A 97 -4.18 -2.57 8.19
CA HIS A 97 -4.26 -2.55 9.65
C HIS A 97 -2.95 -3.03 10.26
N TYR A 98 -2.34 -2.19 11.11
CA TYR A 98 -1.05 -2.47 11.72
C TYR A 98 -1.14 -2.31 13.24
N ALA A 99 -0.86 -3.39 13.95
CA ALA A 99 -0.66 -3.34 15.40
C ALA A 99 0.78 -2.92 15.68
N LEU A 100 0.94 -1.72 16.23
CA LEU A 100 2.22 -1.16 16.61
C LEU A 100 2.45 -1.36 18.10
N PRO A 101 3.55 -2.04 18.50
CA PRO A 101 3.96 -2.10 19.90
C PRO A 101 4.14 -0.70 20.48
N ARG A 102 3.75 -0.50 21.74
CA ARG A 102 3.68 0.82 22.41
C ARG A 102 4.97 1.62 22.31
N GLU A 103 6.12 0.97 22.43
CA GLU A 103 7.42 1.65 22.30
C GLU A 103 7.68 2.12 20.87
N SER A 104 7.36 1.30 19.88
CA SER A 104 7.48 1.64 18.45
C SER A 104 6.49 2.76 18.06
N ALA A 105 5.24 2.68 18.54
CA ALA A 105 4.23 3.71 18.31
C ALA A 105 4.64 5.07 18.90
N ARG A 106 5.20 5.06 20.13
CA ARG A 106 5.75 6.28 20.75
C ARG A 106 6.89 6.88 19.92
N ALA A 107 7.84 6.05 19.50
CA ALA A 107 8.96 6.50 18.69
C ALA A 107 8.49 7.10 17.35
N LEU A 108 7.55 6.44 16.68
CA LEU A 108 6.93 6.95 15.45
C LEU A 108 6.25 8.31 15.66
N GLY A 109 5.43 8.44 16.70
CA GLY A 109 4.74 9.69 17.00
C GLY A 109 5.70 10.86 17.24
N ILE A 110 6.78 10.63 18.00
CA ILE A 110 7.82 11.64 18.23
C ILE A 110 8.48 12.07 16.90
N LEU A 111 8.84 11.12 16.05
CA LEU A 111 9.47 11.40 14.75
C LEU A 111 8.55 12.19 13.83
N LEU A 112 7.26 11.86 13.77
CA LEU A 112 6.28 12.56 12.93
C LEU A 112 6.06 14.00 13.40
N VAL A 113 6.03 14.24 14.72
CA VAL A 113 5.96 15.61 15.26
C VAL A 113 7.19 16.42 14.87
N HIS A 114 8.39 15.86 15.06
CA HIS A 114 9.62 16.55 14.64
C HIS A 114 9.64 16.88 13.14
N GLN A 115 9.19 15.95 12.28
CA GLN A 115 9.12 16.19 10.83
C GLN A 115 8.08 17.25 10.43
N ALA A 116 6.99 17.38 11.19
CA ALA A 116 5.99 18.41 10.93
C ALA A 116 6.45 19.79 11.41
N ASP A 117 7.23 19.85 12.49
CA ASP A 117 7.76 21.08 13.07
C ASP A 117 9.02 21.59 12.34
N ASP A 118 9.76 20.72 11.66
CA ASP A 118 10.89 21.09 10.79
C ASP A 118 10.39 21.83 9.53
N VAL A 119 10.09 23.12 9.69
CA VAL A 119 9.76 24.03 8.58
C VAL A 119 11.02 24.24 7.72
N PRO A 120 10.97 24.05 6.38
CA PRO A 120 12.10 24.33 5.52
C PRO A 120 12.54 25.80 5.61
N ASP A 121 13.85 26.05 5.60
CA ASP A 121 14.47 27.40 5.73
C ASP A 121 13.94 28.45 4.71
N ASP A 122 13.29 28.02 3.62
CA ASP A 122 12.74 28.91 2.59
C ASP A 122 11.62 29.82 3.10
N GLU A 123 10.90 29.46 4.18
CA GLU A 123 9.89 30.33 4.80
C GLU A 123 10.49 31.32 5.83
N GLN A 124 11.67 31.02 6.37
CA GLN A 124 12.33 31.88 7.37
C GLN A 124 12.95 33.13 6.74
N GLU A 125 13.39 33.08 5.47
CA GLU A 125 13.93 34.24 4.76
C GLU A 125 12.85 35.24 4.30
N GLN A 126 11.60 34.80 4.12
CA GLN A 126 10.48 35.69 3.77
C GLN A 126 9.95 36.46 4.98
N HIS A 127 9.93 35.85 6.16
CA HIS A 127 9.54 36.53 7.41
C HIS A 127 10.60 37.48 7.96
N ARG A 128 11.88 37.34 7.57
CA ARG A 128 12.96 38.24 8.01
C ARG A 128 13.08 39.53 7.18
N LYS A 129 12.32 39.66 6.09
CA LYS A 129 12.37 40.80 5.15
C LYS A 129 11.15 41.74 5.20
N ASN A 130 10.19 41.51 6.09
CA ASN A 130 9.03 42.38 6.31
C ASN A 130 9.10 43.11 7.64
#